data_AF-A0A7Y4Z2S6-F1
#
_entry.id   AF-A0A7Y4Z2S6-F1
#
_cell.length_a   1.000
_cell.length_b   1.000
_cell.length_c   1.000
_cell.angle_alpha   90.00
_cell.angle_beta   90.00
_cell.angle_gamma   90.00
#
_symmetry.space_group_name_H-M   'P 1'
#
loop_
_entity.id
_entity.type
_entity.pdbx_description
1 polymer ?
#
loop_
_entity_poly.entity_id
_entity_poly.type
_entity_poly.pdbx_seq_one_letter_code
_entity_poly.pdbx_strand_id
1 'polypeptide(L)' 'MKTFLCKTCNQKFEAEGMRVDWNDPIYGPCSKFTATCPCNGEDCDEYRPLKSSKEELMPSGSCGSGGCCCRK' A
#
# COMPACT_ATOMS: atom_id res chain seq x y z
N MET A 1 5.65 -10.39 13.61
CA MET A 1 4.42 -10.73 12.85
C MET A 1 4.13 -9.63 11.86
N LYS A 2 3.59 -9.97 10.69
CA LYS A 2 3.23 -9.04 9.61
C LYS A 2 1.71 -9.02 9.47
N THR A 3 1.16 -7.91 8.99
CA THR A 3 -0.27 -7.81 8.69
C THR A 3 -0.55 -8.26 7.26
N PHE A 4 -1.57 -9.08 7.09
CA PHE A 4 -2.06 -9.56 5.79
C PHE A 4 -3.51 -9.13 5.61
N LEU A 5 -3.92 -8.90 4.37
CA LEU A 5 -5.31 -8.55 4.03
C LEU A 5 -5.87 -9.63 3.11
N CYS A 6 -6.90 -10.32 3.58
CA CYS A 6 -7.69 -11.19 2.74
C CYS A 6 -8.64 -10.35 1.89
N LYS A 7 -8.46 -10.34 0.56
CA LYS A 7 -9.34 -9.58 -0.35
C LYS A 7 -10.76 -10.14 -0.40
N THR A 8 -10.90 -11.45 -0.19
CA THR A 8 -12.20 -12.15 -0.19
C THR A 8 -12.99 -11.88 1.08
N CYS A 9 -12.38 -12.05 2.25
CA CYS A 9 -13.03 -11.77 3.54
C CYS A 9 -13.02 -10.28 3.92
N ASN A 10 -12.20 -9.48 3.24
CA ASN A 10 -11.91 -8.08 3.57
C ASN A 10 -11.45 -7.88 5.03
N GLN A 11 -10.78 -8.89 5.59
CA GLN A 11 -10.28 -8.90 6.95
C GLN A 11 -8.77 -8.82 6.99
N LYS A 12 -8.27 -8.02 7.93
CA LYS A 12 -6.86 -7.92 8.25
C LYS A 12 -6.54 -8.88 9.37
N PHE A 13 -5.45 -9.61 9.24
CA PHE A 13 -4.99 -10.53 10.26
C PHE A 13 -3.46 -10.46 10.39
N GLU A 14 -2.96 -10.79 11.56
CA GLU A 14 -1.53 -10.84 11.83
C GLU A 14 -1.07 -12.29 11.80
N ALA A 15 0.00 -12.55 11.06
CA ALA A 15 0.62 -13.86 10.96
C ALA A 15 2.14 -13.70 10.84
N GLU A 16 2.88 -14.78 11.03
CA GLU A 16 4.31 -14.78 10.70
C GLU A 16 4.51 -14.60 9.19
N GLY A 17 3.69 -15.32 8.41
CA GLY A 17 3.75 -15.38 6.96
C GLY A 17 4.96 -16.16 6.46
N MET A 18 4.86 -16.68 5.24
CA MET A 18 5.94 -17.35 4.55
C MET A 18 6.49 -16.44 3.46
N ARG A 19 7.82 -16.32 3.39
CA ARG A 19 8.50 -15.68 2.26
C ARG A 19 8.47 -16.64 1.08
N VAL A 20 7.93 -16.16 -0.03
CA VAL A 20 7.95 -16.86 -1.32
C VAL A 20 8.92 -16.11 -2.22
N ASP A 21 9.89 -16.83 -2.75
CA ASP A 21 10.87 -16.31 -3.70
C ASP A 21 10.58 -16.90 -5.09
N TRP A 22 10.62 -16.06 -6.12
CA TRP A 22 10.44 -16.48 -7.52
C TRP A 22 11.33 -15.67 -8.44
N ASN A 23 11.56 -16.14 -9.66
CA ASN A 23 12.34 -15.41 -10.65
C ASN A 23 11.40 -14.87 -11.73
N ASP A 24 11.24 -13.54 -11.78
CA ASP A 24 10.45 -12.88 -12.79
C ASP A 24 11.28 -12.74 -14.09
N PRO A 25 10.71 -13.05 -15.28
CA PRO A 25 11.46 -13.01 -16.53
C PRO A 25 11.87 -11.59 -16.97
N ILE A 26 11.21 -10.54 -16.47
CA ILE A 26 11.48 -9.14 -16.79
C ILE A 26 12.36 -8.50 -15.71
N TYR A 27 12.04 -8.76 -14.43
CA TYR A 27 12.65 -8.07 -13.30
C TYR A 27 13.69 -8.90 -12.53
N GLY A 28 13.82 -10.19 -12.83
CA GLY A 28 14.75 -11.10 -12.15
C GLY A 28 14.23 -11.59 -10.79
N PRO A 29 15.13 -11.96 -9.85
CA PRO A 29 14.75 -12.60 -8.60
C PRO A 29 13.93 -11.65 -7.71
N CYS A 30 12.71 -12.08 -7.42
CA CYS A 30 11.71 -11.36 -6.65
C CYS A 30 11.28 -12.17 -5.42
N SER A 31 10.73 -11.48 -4.41
CA SER A 31 10.21 -12.13 -3.22
C SER A 31 9.05 -11.35 -2.59
N LYS A 32 8.10 -12.06 -1.97
CA LYS A 32 6.98 -11.49 -1.21
C LYS A 32 6.68 -12.33 0.02
N PHE A 33 6.01 -11.72 0.98
CA PHE A 33 5.42 -12.42 2.11
C PHE A 33 3.97 -12.74 1.80
N THR A 34 3.59 -13.99 2.08
CA THR A 34 2.22 -14.50 1.96
C THR A 34 1.80 -15.18 3.25
N ALA A 35 0.52 -15.15 3.57
CA ALA A 35 -0.03 -15.93 4.68
C ALA A 35 -1.41 -16.48 4.31
N THR A 36 -1.68 -17.71 4.72
CA THR A 36 -2.98 -18.36 4.50
C THR A 36 -4.01 -17.74 5.44
N CYS A 37 -5.15 -17.29 4.88
CA CYS A 37 -6.22 -16.73 5.69
C CYS A 37 -6.95 -17.85 6.47
N PRO A 38 -7.20 -17.67 7.77
CA PRO A 38 -7.83 -18.69 8.62
C PRO A 38 -9.32 -18.91 8.30
N CYS A 39 -9.96 -18.01 7.55
CA CYS A 39 -11.39 -18.08 7.26
C CYS A 39 -11.71 -18.84 5.97
N ASN A 40 -10.89 -18.68 4.93
CA ASN A 40 -11.15 -19.25 3.60
C ASN A 40 -10.00 -20.11 3.06
N GLY A 41 -8.85 -20.15 3.74
CA GLY A 41 -7.69 -20.92 3.31
C GLY A 41 -6.94 -20.33 2.11
N GLU A 42 -7.24 -19.10 1.68
CA GLU A 42 -6.58 -18.47 0.54
C GLU A 42 -5.26 -17.77 0.94
N ASP A 43 -4.29 -17.77 0.03
CA ASP A 43 -3.04 -17.06 0.21
C ASP A 43 -3.24 -15.54 0.07
N CYS A 44 -2.96 -14.84 1.16
CA CYS A 44 -3.08 -13.40 1.25
C CYS A 44 -1.69 -12.75 1.23
N ASP A 45 -1.55 -11.67 0.47
CA ASP A 45 -0.31 -10.90 0.44
C ASP A 45 -0.19 -9.95 1.65
N GLU A 46 1.05 -9.59 1.98
CA GLU A 46 1.35 -8.62 3.04
C GLU A 46 0.62 -7.29 2.78
N TYR A 47 -0.17 -6.86 3.76
CA TYR A 47 -0.82 -5.56 3.74
C TYR A 47 0.21 -4.48 4.08
N ARG A 48 0.69 -3.79 3.04
CA ARG A 48 1.44 -2.55 3.19
C ARG A 48 0.49 -1.38 3.07
N PRO A 49 0.19 -0.65 4.17
CA PRO A 49 -0.41 0.67 4.00
C PRO A 49 0.57 1.50 3.16
N LEU A 50 0.12 2.04 2.04
CA LEU A 50 0.82 3.13 1.39
C LEU A 50 1.08 4.15 2.49
N LYS A 51 2.34 4.57 2.66
CA LYS A 51 2.64 5.68 3.56
C LYS A 51 1.73 6.82 3.13
N SER A 52 0.66 7.03 3.89
CA SER A 52 -0.11 8.24 3.80
C SER A 52 0.92 9.32 4.13
N SER A 53 1.32 10.11 3.14
CA SER A 53 1.90 11.41 3.41
C SER A 53 0.85 12.14 4.24
N LYS A 54 1.02 12.08 5.56
CA LYS A 54 0.40 12.98 6.53
C LYS A 54 0.97 14.37 6.13
N GLU A 55 0.21 15.45 5.96
CA GLU A 55 -0.55 16.17 6.97
C GLU A 55 -1.41 17.27 6.31
N GLU A 56 -2.48 17.65 7.00
CA GLU A 56 -3.22 18.89 6.85
C GLU A 56 -2.32 20.10 6.54
N LEU A 57 -2.56 20.80 5.43
CA LEU A 57 -2.21 22.21 5.27
C LEU A 57 -3.37 22.93 4.58
N MET A 58 -4.43 23.21 5.35
CA MET A 58 -5.05 24.52 5.25
C MET A 58 -4.18 25.47 6.09
N PRO A 59 -3.44 26.37 5.45
CA PRO A 59 -3.50 27.75 5.88
C PRO A 59 -3.74 28.67 4.68
N SER A 60 -4.76 29.50 4.83
CA SER A 60 -4.98 30.72 4.09
C SER A 60 -3.68 31.56 4.10
N GLY A 61 -2.96 31.58 2.99
CA GLY A 61 -1.89 32.54 2.68
C GLY A 61 -2.03 32.86 1.19
N SER A 62 -2.38 34.07 0.74
CA SER A 62 -1.92 35.40 1.14
C SER A 62 -0.40 35.56 1.10
N CYS A 63 0.17 35.38 -0.10
CA CYS A 63 1.30 36.09 -0.72
C CYS A 63 1.60 35.32 -2.03
N GLY A 64 1.96 35.85 -3.19
CA GLY A 64 2.32 37.18 -3.66
C GLY A 64 3.11 36.94 -4.96
N SER A 65 2.71 37.60 -6.04
CA SER A 65 3.52 37.87 -7.25
C SER A 65 3.90 36.70 -8.19
N GLY A 66 3.30 36.69 -9.38
CA GLY A 66 3.83 35.95 -10.54
C GLY A 66 2.73 35.49 -11.49
N GLY A 67 2.39 36.32 -12.49
CA GLY A 67 1.17 36.21 -13.27
C GLY A 67 1.04 35.01 -14.21
N CYS A 68 -0.21 34.59 -14.41
CA CYS A 68 -0.73 34.13 -15.69
C CYS A 68 -2.26 34.16 -15.70
N CYS A 69 -2.78 35.15 -16.43
CA CYS A 69 -3.80 35.01 -17.46
C CYS A 69 -5.04 34.13 -17.16
N CYS A 70 -6.16 34.75 -16.75
CA CYS A 70 -7.52 34.35 -17.13
C CYS A 70 -8.55 35.41 -16.65
N ARG A 71 -8.86 36.42 -17.46
CA ARG A 71 -10.18 37.07 -17.46
C ARG A 71 -10.50 37.59 -18.86
N LYS A 72 -11.62 37.10 -19.40
CA LYS A 72 -12.48 37.79 -20.35
C LYS A 72 -13.89 37.72 -19.78
#